data_AF-A0A355QJR1-F1
#
_entry.id   AF-A0A355QJR1-F1
#
_cell.length_a   1.000
_cell.length_b   1.000
_cell.length_c   1.000
_cell.angle_alpha   90.00
_cell.angle_beta   90.00
_cell.angle_gamma   90.00
#
_symmetry.space_group_name_H-M   'P 1'
#
loop_
_entity.id
_entity.type
_entity.pdbx_description
1 polymer ?
#
loop_
_entity_poly.entity_id
_entity_poly.type
_entity_poly.pdbx_seq_one_letter_code
_entity_poly.pdbx_strand_id
1 'polypeptide(L)'
;DDPIIVDYLADPQSIFGGDYDGFRSRVTSAFDRIVDSHRGQTVAVFCHGMVMGVFLQTMLGHDNPLALHSDYCGIMRVTASAKGFRTVRSVNETGHVRHLLDRERDATSRPDVSGRP
;
A
#
# COMPACT_ATOMS: atom_id res chain seq x y z
N ASP A 1 -17.61 15.03 9.82
CA ASP A 1 -17.06 16.41 9.78
C ASP A 1 -15.59 16.47 10.15
N ASP A 2 -14.82 15.40 9.89
CA ASP A 2 -13.36 15.48 10.01
C ASP A 2 -12.82 16.17 8.74
N PRO A 3 -12.08 17.28 8.86
CA PRO A 3 -11.55 18.04 7.72
C PRO A 3 -10.77 17.16 6.73
N ILE A 4 -10.07 16.13 7.22
CA ILE A 4 -9.27 15.23 6.40
C ILE A 4 -10.15 14.39 5.47
N ILE A 5 -11.32 13.96 5.96
CA ILE A 5 -12.26 13.14 5.17
C ILE A 5 -12.93 14.00 4.10
N VAL A 6 -13.28 15.25 4.42
CA VAL A 6 -13.88 16.18 3.45
C VAL A 6 -12.89 16.51 2.33
N ASP A 7 -11.64 16.81 2.68
CA ASP A 7 -10.58 17.09 1.70
C ASP A 7 -10.28 15.86 0.83
N TYR A 8 -10.25 14.66 1.43
CA TYR A 8 -10.08 13.41 0.69
C TYR A 8 -11.21 13.12 -0.31
N LEU A 9 -12.46 13.37 0.09
CA LEU A 9 -13.62 13.15 -0.80
C LEU A 9 -13.65 14.14 -1.96
N ALA A 10 -13.15 15.37 -1.74
CA ALA A 10 -13.05 16.39 -2.78
C ALA A 10 -11.86 16.15 -3.72
N ASP A 11 -10.71 15.75 -3.16
CA ASP A 11 -9.50 15.40 -3.87
C ASP A 11 -8.79 14.23 -3.16
N PRO A 12 -8.91 12.98 -3.67
CA PRO A 12 -8.22 11.84 -3.10
C PRO A 12 -6.69 11.98 -3.06
N GLN A 13 -6.10 12.87 -3.85
CA GLN A 13 -4.66 13.14 -3.84
C GLN A 13 -4.23 14.06 -2.69
N SER A 14 -5.17 14.73 -1.99
CA SER A 14 -4.88 15.54 -0.79
C SER A 14 -4.17 14.74 0.31
N ILE A 15 -4.36 13.41 0.36
CA ILE A 15 -3.67 12.49 1.26
C ILE A 15 -2.13 12.54 1.13
N PHE A 16 -1.61 13.01 -0.01
CA PHE A 16 -0.18 13.18 -0.25
C PHE A 16 0.33 14.58 0.15
N GLY A 17 -0.48 15.38 0.85
CA GLY A 17 -0.12 16.75 1.25
C GLY A 17 -0.04 17.73 0.08
N GLY A 18 -0.76 17.45 -1.01
CA GLY A 18 -0.80 18.30 -2.21
C GLY A 18 0.37 18.12 -3.19
N ASP A 19 1.32 17.21 -2.93
CA ASP A 19 2.46 16.92 -3.82
C ASP A 19 2.53 15.41 -4.14
N TYR A 20 1.60 14.97 -4.98
CA TYR A 20 1.56 13.57 -5.40
C TYR A 20 2.79 13.17 -6.23
N ASP A 21 3.16 14.00 -7.21
CA ASP A 21 4.28 13.70 -8.11
C ASP A 21 5.61 13.64 -7.37
N GLY A 22 5.85 14.53 -6.41
CA GLY A 22 7.03 14.45 -5.56
C GLY A 22 7.01 13.21 -4.67
N PHE A 23 5.86 12.81 -4.12
CA PHE A 23 5.74 11.55 -3.38
C PHE A 23 6.07 10.34 -4.26
N ARG A 24 5.49 10.28 -5.47
CA ARG A 24 5.74 9.23 -6.46
C ARG A 24 7.20 9.18 -6.88
N SER A 25 7.84 10.32 -7.11
CA SER A 25 9.26 10.43 -7.45
C SER A 25 10.16 9.89 -6.33
N ARG A 26 9.87 10.21 -5.07
CA ARG A 26 10.63 9.68 -3.92
C ARG A 26 10.48 8.17 -3.79
N VAL A 27 9.26 7.64 -3.93
CA VAL A 27 9.00 6.18 -3.88
C VAL A 27 9.76 5.45 -4.97
N THR A 28 9.60 5.87 -6.23
CA THR A 28 10.26 5.22 -7.38
C THR A 28 11.78 5.26 -7.25
N SER A 29 12.35 6.43 -6.93
CA SER A 29 13.79 6.61 -6.71
C SER A 29 14.34 5.71 -5.59
N ALA A 30 13.58 5.52 -4.50
CA ALA A 30 13.99 4.64 -3.42
C ALA A 30 14.04 3.17 -3.88
N PHE A 31 13.02 2.71 -4.60
CA PHE A 31 13.00 1.35 -5.15
C PHE A 31 14.05 1.14 -6.24
N ASP A 32 14.34 2.14 -7.10
CA ASP A 32 15.44 2.08 -8.06
C ASP A 32 16.77 1.83 -7.35
N ARG A 33 17.07 2.58 -6.27
CA ARG A 33 18.29 2.40 -5.48
C ARG A 33 18.37 1.02 -4.85
N ILE A 34 17.27 0.50 -4.31
CA ILE A 34 17.23 -0.86 -3.71
C ILE A 34 17.55 -1.91 -4.78
N VAL A 35 16.91 -1.82 -5.95
CA VAL A 35 17.09 -2.78 -7.05
C VAL A 35 18.52 -2.73 -7.60
N ASP A 36 19.10 -1.53 -7.72
CA ASP A 36 20.46 -1.36 -8.22
C ASP A 36 21.52 -1.91 -7.25
N SER A 37 21.33 -1.71 -5.94
CA SER A 37 22.28 -2.13 -4.90
C SER A 37 22.21 -3.61 -4.53
N HIS A 38 21.11 -4.31 -4.83
CA HIS A 38 20.86 -5.70 -4.39
C HIS A 38 20.59 -6.66 -5.55
N ARG A 39 21.39 -6.56 -6.62
CA ARG A 39 21.21 -7.37 -7.84
C ARG A 39 21.31 -8.87 -7.55
N GLY A 40 20.32 -9.64 -8.02
CA GLY A 40 20.25 -11.09 -7.85
C GLY A 40 19.83 -11.56 -6.46
N GLN A 41 19.51 -10.64 -5.54
CA GLN A 41 19.09 -10.97 -4.18
C GLN A 41 17.58 -10.83 -4.01
N THR A 42 17.06 -11.44 -2.95
CA THR A 42 15.70 -11.22 -2.46
C THR A 42 15.76 -10.20 -1.32
N VAL A 43 15.06 -9.08 -1.48
CA VAL A 43 15.01 -7.99 -0.49
C VAL A 43 13.61 -7.88 0.10
N ALA A 44 13.51 -7.82 1.42
CA ALA A 44 12.27 -7.48 2.13
C ALA A 44 12.26 -5.97 2.41
N VAL A 45 11.15 -5.31 2.08
CA VAL A 45 10.95 -3.87 2.32
C VAL A 45 9.72 -3.70 3.20
N PHE A 46 9.90 -3.08 4.36
CA PHE A 46 8.81 -2.71 5.26
C PHE A 46 8.41 -1.26 4.97
N CYS A 47 7.14 -1.03 4.65
CA CYS A 47 6.62 0.29 4.29
C CYS A 47 5.11 0.37 4.56
N HIS A 48 4.50 1.49 4.16
CA HIS A 48 3.07 1.76 4.35
C HIS A 48 2.25 1.43 3.10
N GLY A 49 0.94 1.24 3.26
CA GLY A 49 0.02 0.94 2.16
C GLY A 49 0.10 1.95 1.01
N MET A 50 0.25 3.25 1.33
CA MET A 50 0.39 4.31 0.32
C MET A 50 1.65 4.14 -0.56
N VAL A 51 2.77 3.70 0.04
CA VAL A 51 4.00 3.44 -0.71
C VAL A 51 3.81 2.26 -1.65
N MET A 52 3.16 1.20 -1.17
CA MET A 52 2.85 0.02 -1.98
C MET A 52 1.91 0.35 -3.14
N GLY A 53 0.83 1.10 -2.87
CA GLY A 53 -0.14 1.52 -3.89
C GLY A 53 0.47 2.38 -4.98
N VAL A 54 1.26 3.40 -4.60
CA VAL A 54 1.95 4.27 -5.57
C VAL A 54 3.02 3.50 -6.36
N PHE A 55 3.78 2.63 -5.70
CA PHE A 55 4.76 1.81 -6.41
C PHE A 55 4.09 0.86 -7.40
N LEU A 56 2.99 0.23 -7.00
CA LEU A 56 2.17 -0.61 -7.87
C LEU A 56 1.60 0.17 -9.06
N GLN A 57 1.14 1.40 -8.83
CA GLN A 57 0.69 2.30 -9.87
C GLN A 57 1.74 2.57 -10.93
N THR A 58 3.00 2.78 -10.51
CA THR A 58 4.10 3.02 -11.45
C THR A 58 4.38 1.85 -12.39
N MET A 59 3.99 0.63 -12.00
CA MET A 59 4.17 -0.58 -12.80
C MET A 59 2.94 -0.91 -13.67
N LEU A 60 1.73 -0.66 -13.16
CA LEU A 60 0.48 -1.03 -13.83
C LEU A 60 -0.15 0.10 -14.65
N GLY A 61 0.21 1.36 -14.38
CA GLY A 61 -0.29 2.52 -15.12
C GLY A 61 -1.75 2.88 -14.87
N HIS A 62 -2.39 2.35 -13.82
CA HIS A 62 -3.77 2.72 -13.46
C HIS A 62 -3.85 4.12 -12.83
N ASP A 63 -5.01 4.77 -12.97
CA ASP A 63 -5.18 6.19 -12.60
C ASP A 63 -5.28 6.45 -11.09
N ASN A 64 -5.67 5.43 -10.32
CA ASN A 64 -5.94 5.58 -8.89
C ASN A 64 -4.89 4.82 -8.03
N PRO A 65 -3.97 5.52 -7.32
CA PRO A 65 -2.98 4.87 -6.47
C PRO A 65 -3.57 4.16 -5.24
N LEU A 66 -4.85 4.38 -4.96
CA LEU A 66 -5.63 3.78 -3.87
C LEU A 66 -6.56 2.66 -4.36
N ALA A 67 -6.50 2.29 -5.65
CA ALA A 67 -7.40 1.27 -6.20
C ALA A 67 -7.25 -0.10 -5.52
N LEU A 68 -6.09 -0.36 -4.91
CA LEU A 68 -5.79 -1.61 -4.24
C LEU A 68 -5.42 -1.34 -2.78
N HIS A 69 -6.26 -1.86 -1.89
CA HIS A 69 -6.03 -1.82 -0.46
C HIS A 69 -5.12 -2.98 -0.05
N SER A 70 -4.06 -2.66 0.70
CA SER A 70 -3.23 -3.68 1.37
C SER A 70 -3.68 -3.78 2.82
N ASP A 71 -4.01 -4.99 3.26
CA ASP A 71 -4.28 -5.25 4.68
C ASP A 71 -3.01 -5.04 5.51
N TYR A 72 -3.18 -4.92 6.84
CA TYR A 72 -2.05 -4.96 7.76
C TYR A 72 -1.24 -6.25 7.58
N CYS A 73 0.09 -6.09 7.50
CA CYS A 73 1.03 -7.15 7.18
C CYS A 73 0.80 -7.83 5.81
N GLY A 74 0.05 -7.23 4.89
CA GLY A 74 -0.08 -7.72 3.52
C GLY A 74 1.27 -7.70 2.78
N ILE A 75 1.60 -8.79 2.08
CA ILE A 75 2.84 -8.89 1.30
C ILE A 75 2.56 -8.65 -0.19
N MET A 76 3.34 -7.77 -0.82
CA MET A 76 3.38 -7.59 -2.28
C MET A 76 4.71 -8.11 -2.81
N ARG A 77 4.68 -8.92 -3.87
CA ARG A 77 5.89 -9.46 -4.50
C ARG A 77 6.10 -8.86 -5.87
N VAL A 78 7.31 -8.38 -6.10
CA VAL A 78 7.72 -7.78 -7.37
C VAL A 78 9.07 -8.38 -7.77
N THR A 79 9.18 -8.85 -9.01
CA THR A 79 10.48 -9.13 -9.60
C THR A 79 10.95 -7.88 -10.34
N ALA A 80 12.16 -7.42 -10.07
CA ALA A 80 12.72 -6.22 -10.67
C ALA A 80 14.15 -6.45 -11.16
N SER A 81 14.53 -5.68 -12.18
CA SER A 81 15.86 -5.64 -12.76
C SER A 81 16.37 -4.20 -12.74
N ALA A 82 17.66 -4.03 -12.49
CA ALA A 82 18.31 -2.72 -12.58
C ALA A 82 18.36 -2.17 -14.02
N LYS A 83 17.96 -2.96 -15.03
CA LYS A 83 17.70 -2.47 -16.40
C LYS A 83 16.31 -1.83 -16.56
N GLY A 84 15.55 -1.65 -15.48
CA GLY A 84 14.25 -0.99 -15.47
C GLY A 84 13.03 -1.92 -15.59
N PHE A 85 13.24 -3.20 -15.89
CA PHE A 85 12.12 -4.16 -15.94
C PHE A 85 11.57 -4.46 -14.55
N ARG A 86 10.25 -4.37 -14.40
CA ARG A 86 9.52 -4.67 -13.16
C ARG A 86 8.28 -5.50 -13.50
N THR A 87 7.97 -6.50 -12.67
CA THR A 87 6.80 -7.36 -12.86
C THR A 87 6.20 -7.68 -11.50
N VAL A 88 4.91 -7.39 -11.35
CA VAL A 88 4.13 -7.75 -10.17
C VAL A 88 3.88 -9.26 -10.19
N ARG A 89 4.13 -9.95 -9.07
CA ARG A 89 3.88 -11.39 -8.91
C ARG A 89 2.65 -11.66 -8.05
N SER A 90 2.44 -10.84 -7.03
CA SER A 90 1.28 -10.90 -6.16
C SER A 90 1.10 -9.58 -5.43
N VAL A 91 -0.13 -9.32 -4.98
CA VAL A 91 -0.52 -8.14 -4.22
C VAL A 91 -1.36 -8.61 -3.03
N ASN A 92 -1.05 -8.09 -1.85
CA ASN A 92 -1.79 -8.31 -0.61
C ASN A 92 -1.92 -9.79 -0.17
N GLU A 93 -0.81 -10.55 -0.16
CA GLU A 93 -0.80 -11.89 0.43
C GLU A 93 -0.95 -11.80 1.96
N THR A 94 -2.07 -12.30 2.48
CA THR A 94 -2.41 -12.24 3.92
C THR A 94 -2.51 -13.60 4.60
N GLY A 95 -2.24 -14.70 3.90
CA GLY A 95 -2.41 -16.06 4.42
C GLY A 95 -1.70 -16.31 5.75
N HIS A 96 -0.52 -15.72 5.94
CA HIS A 96 0.31 -15.86 7.14
C HIS A 96 -0.26 -15.16 8.39
N VAL A 97 -1.07 -14.12 8.21
CA VAL A 97 -1.71 -13.33 9.29
C VAL A 97 -3.22 -13.45 9.29
N ARG A 98 -3.78 -14.35 8.47
CA ARG A 98 -5.23 -14.43 8.26
C ARG A 98 -6.00 -14.58 9.58
N HIS A 99 -5.48 -15.40 10.48
CA HIS A 99 -6.04 -15.63 11.81
C HIS A 99 -6.12 -14.38 12.71
N LEU A 100 -5.28 -13.36 12.47
CA LEU A 100 -5.33 -12.08 13.19
C LEU A 100 -6.38 -11.16 12.55
N LEU A 101 -6.39 -11.09 11.21
CA LEU A 101 -7.30 -10.23 10.47
C LEU A 101 -8.78 -10.67 10.61
N ASP A 102 -9.04 -11.98 10.72
CA ASP A 102 -10.40 -12.49 10.93
C ASP A 102 -10.94 -12.11 12.31
N ARG A 103 -10.09 -12.07 13.35
CA ARG A 103 -10.49 -11.64 14.70
C ARG A 103 -10.92 -10.18 14.73
N GLU A 104 -10.21 -9.30 14.02
CA GLU A 104 -10.57 -7.89 13.93
C GLU A 104 -11.92 -7.70 13.20
N ARG A 105 -12.12 -8.40 12.08
CA ARG A 105 -13.38 -8.37 11.33
C ARG A 105 -14.56 -8.88 12.14
N ASP A 106 -14.39 -9.98 12.88
CA ASP A 106 -15.43 -10.52 13.75
C ASP A 106 -15.78 -9.56 14.89
N ALA A 107 -14.79 -8.85 15.43
CA ALA A 107 -15.00 -7.84 16.47
C ALA A 107 -15.75 -6.60 15.95
N THR A 108 -15.53 -6.18 14.70
CA THR A 108 -16.25 -5.04 14.10
C THR A 108 -17.65 -5.40 13.59
N SER A 109 -17.93 -6.69 13.39
CA SER A 109 -19.21 -7.18 12.85
C SER A 109 -20.25 -7.51 13.94
N ARG A 110 -19.85 -7.54 15.21
CA ARG A 110 -20.79 -7.71 16.34
C ARG A 110 -21.39 -6.35 16.69
N PRO A 111 -22.72 -6.16 16.64
CA PRO A 111 -23.32 -4.96 17.21
C PRO A 111 -22.95 -4.90 18.70
N ASP A 112 -22.56 -3.72 19.18
CA ASP A 112 -22.37 -3.50 20.61
C ASP A 112 -23.73 -3.60 21.31
N VAL A 113 -24.02 -4.77 21.86
CA VAL A 113 -25.21 -5.02 22.69
C VAL A 113 -24.90 -4.80 24.17
N SER A 114 -23.73 -4.25 24.52
CA SER A 114 -23.42 -3.88 25.90
C SER A 114 -24.07 -2.55 26.23
N GLY A 115 -25.41 -2.57 26.36
CA GLY A 115 -26.15 -1.53 27.05
C GLY A 115 -25.62 -1.39 28.48
N ARG A 116 -24.62 -0.55 28.67
CA ARG A 116 -24.23 -0.03 29.98
C ARG A 116 -24.74 1.41 30.06
N PRO A 117 -25.43 1.77 31.16
CA PRO A 117 -25.93 3.12 31.38
C PRO A 117 -24.78 4.14 31.49
#